data_AF-A0A0L7CXT6-F1
#
_entry.id   AF-A0A0L7CXT6-F1
#
_cell.length_a   1.000
_cell.length_b   1.000
_cell.length_c   1.000
_cell.angle_alpha   90.00
_cell.angle_beta   90.00
_cell.angle_gamma   90.00
#
_symmetry.space_group_name_H-M   'P 1'
#
loop_
_entity.id
_entity.type
_entity.pdbx_description
1 polymer ?
#
loop_
_entity_poly.entity_id
_entity_poly.type
_entity_poly.pdbx_seq_one_letter_code
_entity_poly.pdbx_strand_id
1 'polypeptide(L)'
;MPYLFTLPGLLCGLALSIEDVRCRRVPIAWVAVGALLQLAADFAYGVVANDLFVLLQALLFTVLCCLVQFALALIVPKSLGFGDVTALVPMGLSVGLFGLLPVVVWWLAMGMCGIAWIAWWTRFDPQRKSPAYAGKVPYAPVILVGAAVAIVVGVVL
;
A
#
# COMPACT_ATOMS: atom_id res chain seq x y z
N MET A 1 -16.57 7.88 12.51
CA MET A 1 -15.35 8.41 11.85
C MET A 1 -14.63 7.27 11.13
N PRO A 2 -14.90 7.05 9.83
CA PRO A 2 -14.46 5.86 9.09
C PRO A 2 -12.93 5.72 9.01
N TYR A 3 -12.17 6.82 9.04
CA TYR A 3 -10.71 6.81 9.00
C TYR A 3 -10.03 6.12 10.19
N LEU A 4 -10.70 5.92 11.33
CA LEU A 4 -10.11 5.18 12.45
C LEU A 4 -9.99 3.69 12.14
N PHE A 5 -10.85 3.16 11.27
CA PHE A 5 -10.84 1.76 10.88
C PHE A 5 -9.68 1.42 9.93
N THR A 6 -8.99 2.41 9.35
CA THR A 6 -7.82 2.20 8.50
C THR A 6 -6.47 2.24 9.23
N LEU A 7 -6.50 2.54 10.53
CA LEU A 7 -5.28 2.61 11.35
C LEU A 7 -4.46 1.30 11.35
N PRO A 8 -5.05 0.10 11.44
CA PRO A 8 -4.27 -1.14 11.41
C PRO A 8 -3.43 -1.28 10.14
N GLY A 9 -4.03 -0.99 8.97
CA GLY A 9 -3.36 -1.03 7.68
C GLY A 9 -2.29 0.04 7.53
N LEU A 10 -2.55 1.27 7.99
CA LEU A 10 -1.56 2.37 7.95
C LEU A 10 -0.37 2.12 8.89
N LEU A 11 -0.61 1.62 10.10
CA LEU A 11 0.44 1.27 11.05
C LEU A 11 1.29 0.10 10.53
N CYS A 12 0.65 -0.92 9.94
CA CYS A 12 1.36 -1.99 9.24
C CYS A 12 2.20 -1.42 8.09
N GLY A 13 1.63 -0.52 7.27
CA GLY A 13 2.35 0.14 6.19
C GLY A 13 3.56 0.94 6.65
N LEU A 14 3.46 1.63 7.79
CA LEU A 14 4.59 2.33 8.39
C LEU A 14 5.70 1.36 8.80
N ALA A 15 5.35 0.26 9.47
CA ALA A 15 6.31 -0.77 9.84
C ALA A 15 6.98 -1.41 8.61
N LEU A 16 6.20 -1.74 7.57
CA LEU A 16 6.71 -2.25 6.30
C LEU A 16 7.60 -1.23 5.59
N SER A 17 7.26 0.05 5.63
CA SER A 17 8.06 1.12 5.02
C SER A 17 9.42 1.27 5.71
N ILE A 18 9.45 1.20 7.04
CA ILE A 18 10.70 1.25 7.81
C ILE A 18 11.58 0.05 7.49
N GLU A 19 10.99 -1.15 7.46
CA GLU A 19 11.71 -2.39 7.16
C GLU A 19 12.20 -2.43 5.70
N ASP A 20 11.40 -1.95 4.75
CA ASP A 20 11.76 -1.89 3.33
C ASP A 20 12.91 -0.90 3.08
N VAL A 21 12.90 0.26 3.76
CA VAL A 21 14.01 1.23 3.69
C VAL A 21 15.29 0.67 4.31
N ARG A 22 15.20 -0.09 5.40
CA ARG A 22 16.37 -0.64 6.12
C ARG A 22 16.96 -1.88 5.44
N CYS A 23 16.10 -2.84 5.12
CA CYS A 23 16.46 -4.21 4.76
C CYS A 23 16.07 -4.59 3.33
N ARG A 24 15.38 -3.71 2.57
CA ARG A 24 14.89 -3.97 1.19
C ARG A 24 14.04 -5.22 1.08
N ARG A 25 13.24 -5.48 2.12
CA ARG A 25 12.39 -6.67 2.24
C ARG A 25 11.06 -6.27 2.82
N VAL A 26 10.02 -6.89 2.29
CA VAL A 26 8.66 -6.83 2.82
C VAL A 26 8.38 -8.18 3.51
N PRO A 27 8.36 -8.25 4.85
CA PRO A 27 8.11 -9.48 5.58
C PRO A 27 6.64 -9.91 5.44
N ILE A 28 6.41 -11.04 4.77
CA ILE A 28 5.06 -11.58 4.49
C ILE A 28 4.26 -11.79 5.78
N ALA A 29 4.90 -12.21 6.87
CA ALA A 29 4.23 -12.39 8.16
C ALA A 29 3.60 -11.09 8.66
N TRP A 30 4.28 -9.95 8.51
CA TRP A 30 3.76 -8.66 8.96
C TRP A 30 2.63 -8.17 8.06
N VAL A 31 2.76 -8.39 6.74
CA VAL A 31 1.68 -8.13 5.76
C VAL A 31 0.44 -8.92 6.15
N ALA A 32 0.58 -10.23 6.41
CA ALA A 32 -0.54 -11.09 6.76
C ALA A 32 -1.23 -10.63 8.05
N VAL A 33 -0.46 -10.32 9.10
CA VAL A 33 -1.01 -9.80 10.36
C VAL A 33 -1.72 -8.46 10.14
N GLY A 34 -1.11 -7.53 9.40
CA GLY A 34 -1.72 -6.24 9.09
C GLY A 34 -2.99 -6.35 8.26
N ALA A 35 -3.00 -7.23 7.26
CA ALA A 35 -4.15 -7.49 6.42
C ALA A 35 -5.31 -8.11 7.21
N LEU A 36 -5.02 -9.08 8.09
CA LEU A 36 -6.04 -9.68 8.96
C LEU A 36 -6.64 -8.68 9.94
N LEU A 37 -5.80 -7.83 10.56
CA LEU A 37 -6.28 -6.77 11.44
C LEU A 37 -7.10 -5.72 10.69
N GLN A 38 -6.67 -5.34 9.48
CA GLN A 38 -7.42 -4.40 8.65
C GLN A 38 -8.76 -4.99 8.19
N LEU A 39 -8.78 -6.25 7.76
CA LEU A 39 -9.99 -6.95 7.37
C LEU A 39 -10.99 -7.07 8.53
N ALA A 40 -10.50 -7.32 9.75
CA ALA A 40 -11.34 -7.32 10.95
C ALA A 40 -11.93 -5.92 11.23
N ALA A 41 -11.16 -4.86 11.00
CA ALA A 41 -11.62 -3.48 11.13
C ALA A 41 -12.67 -3.13 10.06
N ASP A 42 -12.46 -3.51 8.80
CA ASP A 42 -13.40 -3.28 7.70
C ASP A 42 -14.71 -4.05 7.93
N PHE A 43 -14.64 -5.29 8.45
CA PHE A 43 -15.81 -6.06 8.85
C PHE A 43 -16.57 -5.37 9.99
N ALA A 44 -15.87 -4.92 11.04
CA ALA A 44 -16.50 -4.19 12.13
C ALA A 44 -17.18 -2.90 11.65
N TYR A 45 -16.54 -2.17 10.72
CA TYR A 45 -17.15 -1.00 10.09
C TYR A 45 -18.42 -1.37 9.32
N GLY A 46 -18.38 -2.40 8.47
CA GLY A 46 -19.54 -2.85 7.71
C GLY A 46 -20.72 -3.27 8.60
N VAL A 47 -20.45 -3.91 9.74
CA VAL A 47 -21.50 -4.25 10.74
C VAL A 47 -22.08 -2.99 11.38
N VAL A 48 -21.24 -2.04 11.79
CA VAL A 48 -21.70 -0.79 12.45
C VAL A 48 -22.46 0.12 11.47
N ALA A 49 -22.02 0.19 10.21
CA ALA A 49 -22.69 0.95 9.16
C ALA A 49 -23.91 0.21 8.58
N ASN A 50 -24.15 -1.03 9.00
CA ASN A 50 -25.16 -1.93 8.43
C ASN A 50 -25.03 -2.08 6.89
N ASP A 51 -23.80 -2.09 6.41
CA ASP A 51 -23.45 -2.21 4.99
C ASP A 51 -22.21 -3.10 4.81
N LEU A 52 -22.45 -4.40 4.65
CA LEU A 52 -21.40 -5.37 4.37
C LEU A 52 -20.89 -5.30 2.92
N PHE A 53 -21.55 -4.55 2.03
CA PHE A 53 -21.04 -4.35 0.69
C PHE A 53 -19.68 -3.62 0.72
N VAL A 54 -19.46 -2.74 1.71
CA VAL A 54 -18.20 -2.03 1.90
C VAL A 54 -17.01 -3.00 2.09
N LEU A 55 -17.21 -4.11 2.81
CA LEU A 55 -16.17 -5.12 3.00
C LEU A 55 -15.85 -5.84 1.68
N LEU A 56 -16.89 -6.25 0.94
CA LEU A 56 -16.71 -6.87 -0.37
C LEU A 56 -16.01 -5.92 -1.34
N GLN A 57 -16.41 -4.65 -1.34
CA GLN A 57 -15.82 -3.59 -2.14
C GLN A 57 -14.32 -3.42 -1.81
N ALA A 58 -13.95 -3.34 -0.52
CA ALA A 58 -12.57 -3.22 -0.09
C ALA A 58 -11.72 -4.41 -0.56
N LEU A 59 -12.25 -5.63 -0.44
CA LEU A 59 -11.62 -6.86 -0.93
C LEU A 59 -11.41 -6.83 -2.45
N LEU A 60 -12.45 -6.52 -3.22
CA LEU A 60 -12.39 -6.49 -4.68
C LEU A 60 -11.39 -5.44 -5.17
N PHE A 61 -11.41 -4.23 -4.61
CA PHE A 61 -10.42 -3.21 -4.96
C PHE A 61 -9.01 -3.62 -4.58
N THR A 62 -8.80 -4.26 -3.42
CA THR A 62 -7.49 -4.77 -3.03
C THR A 62 -6.98 -5.79 -4.05
N VAL A 63 -7.80 -6.77 -4.43
CA VAL A 63 -7.45 -7.79 -5.42
C VAL A 63 -7.12 -7.14 -6.76
N LEU A 64 -7.96 -6.20 -7.24
CA LEU A 64 -7.71 -5.47 -8.48
C LEU A 64 -6.39 -4.70 -8.43
N CYS A 65 -6.11 -3.99 -7.33
CA CYS A 65 -4.87 -3.25 -7.17
C CYS A 65 -3.65 -4.18 -7.15
N CYS A 66 -3.73 -5.31 -6.45
CA CYS A 66 -2.68 -6.32 -6.44
C CYS A 66 -2.44 -6.91 -7.83
N LEU A 67 -3.49 -7.18 -8.61
CA LEU A 67 -3.36 -7.69 -9.98
C LEU A 67 -2.67 -6.68 -10.90
N VAL A 68 -3.07 -5.40 -10.83
CA VAL A 68 -2.42 -4.33 -11.60
C VAL A 68 -0.96 -4.18 -11.19
N GLN A 69 -0.66 -4.14 -9.89
CA GLN A 69 0.71 -4.04 -9.41
C GLN A 69 1.55 -5.25 -9.81
N PHE A 70 0.97 -6.45 -9.75
CA PHE A 70 1.63 -7.68 -10.16
C PHE A 70 1.94 -7.65 -11.66
N ALA A 71 0.99 -7.21 -12.50
CA ALA A 71 1.24 -7.01 -13.93
C ALA A 71 2.38 -6.00 -14.18
N LEU A 72 2.41 -4.88 -13.45
CA LEU A 72 3.50 -3.90 -13.53
C LEU A 72 4.84 -4.49 -13.11
N ALA A 73 4.87 -5.32 -12.06
CA ALA A 73 6.09 -6.02 -11.62
C ALA A 73 6.59 -7.02 -12.67
N LEU A 74 5.69 -7.66 -13.43
CA LEU A 74 6.07 -8.53 -14.55
C LEU A 74 6.61 -7.75 -15.75
N ILE A 75 6.04 -6.57 -16.03
CA ILE A 75 6.46 -5.71 -17.16
C ILE A 75 7.79 -4.99 -16.85
N VAL A 76 8.00 -4.56 -15.60
CA VAL A 76 9.19 -3.79 -15.15
C VAL A 76 9.88 -4.45 -13.95
N PRO A 77 10.50 -5.64 -14.14
CA PRO A 77 10.95 -6.51 -13.05
C PRO A 77 12.13 -5.99 -12.22
N LYS A 78 12.80 -4.93 -12.67
CA LYS A 78 13.93 -4.32 -11.94
C LYS A 78 13.51 -3.22 -10.97
N SER A 79 12.38 -2.56 -11.23
CA SER A 79 11.95 -1.40 -10.43
C SER A 79 10.85 -1.74 -9.44
N LEU A 80 10.04 -2.76 -9.72
CA LEU A 80 8.91 -3.19 -8.89
C LEU A 80 9.05 -4.66 -8.54
N GLY A 81 8.96 -4.97 -7.26
CA GLY A 81 9.12 -6.31 -6.72
C GLY A 81 7.81 -6.94 -6.28
N PHE A 82 7.84 -8.26 -6.09
CA PHE A 82 6.72 -8.99 -5.46
C PHE A 82 6.40 -8.46 -4.05
N GLY A 83 7.41 -7.93 -3.34
CA GLY A 83 7.19 -7.28 -2.03
C GLY A 83 6.22 -6.11 -2.11
N ASP A 84 6.25 -5.32 -3.18
CA ASP A 84 5.38 -4.16 -3.36
C ASP A 84 3.93 -4.59 -3.55
N VAL A 85 3.71 -5.69 -4.30
CA VAL A 85 2.38 -6.31 -4.46
C VAL A 85 1.83 -6.76 -3.10
N THR A 86 2.67 -7.35 -2.26
CA THR A 86 2.23 -7.78 -0.93
C THR A 86 1.96 -6.61 0.01
N ALA A 87 2.77 -5.54 -0.05
CA ALA A 87 2.56 -4.34 0.74
C ALA A 87 1.24 -3.64 0.40
N LEU A 88 0.78 -3.75 -0.85
CA LEU A 88 -0.51 -3.25 -1.30
C LEU A 88 -1.72 -3.89 -0.62
N VAL A 89 -1.60 -5.08 -0.02
CA VAL A 89 -2.75 -5.77 0.60
C VAL A 89 -3.34 -4.97 1.78
N PRO A 90 -2.59 -4.69 2.86
CA PRO A 90 -3.12 -3.91 3.98
C PRO A 90 -3.52 -2.48 3.60
N MET A 91 -2.79 -1.83 2.69
CA MET A 91 -3.17 -0.48 2.22
C MET A 91 -4.41 -0.51 1.32
N GLY A 92 -4.54 -1.53 0.47
CA GLY A 92 -5.67 -1.71 -0.43
C GLY A 92 -6.98 -1.93 0.31
N LEU A 93 -6.94 -2.72 1.39
CA LEU A 93 -8.09 -2.92 2.27
C LEU A 93 -8.51 -1.58 2.90
N SER A 94 -7.52 -0.83 3.38
CA SER A 94 -7.73 0.49 4.00
C SER A 94 -8.36 1.50 3.02
N VAL A 95 -7.79 1.65 1.83
CA VAL A 95 -8.24 2.65 0.84
C VAL A 95 -9.55 2.20 0.16
N GLY A 96 -9.66 0.90 -0.13
CA GLY A 96 -10.83 0.30 -0.79
C GLY A 96 -12.12 0.41 0.03
N LEU A 97 -12.00 0.58 1.35
CA LEU A 97 -13.11 0.90 2.26
C LEU A 97 -13.89 2.14 1.78
N PHE A 98 -13.23 3.14 1.22
CA PHE A 98 -13.85 4.40 0.80
C PHE A 98 -14.31 4.42 -0.66
N GLY A 99 -14.14 3.31 -1.38
CA GLY A 99 -14.64 3.17 -2.75
C GLY A 99 -13.69 3.60 -3.84
N LEU A 100 -14.23 3.74 -5.05
CA LEU A 100 -13.44 3.89 -6.28
C LEU A 100 -12.65 5.20 -6.32
N LEU A 101 -13.25 6.32 -5.92
CA LEU A 101 -12.60 7.63 -6.03
C LEU A 101 -11.30 7.69 -5.21
N PRO A 102 -11.27 7.30 -3.91
CA PRO A 102 -10.03 7.23 -3.14
C PRO A 102 -9.03 6.22 -3.71
N VAL A 103 -9.47 5.09 -4.25
CA VAL A 103 -8.57 4.14 -4.94
C VAL A 103 -7.91 4.81 -6.15
N VAL A 104 -8.65 5.56 -6.96
CA VAL A 104 -8.08 6.30 -8.11
C VAL A 104 -7.10 7.37 -7.64
N VAL A 105 -7.47 8.17 -6.62
CA VAL A 105 -6.57 9.17 -6.02
C VAL A 105 -5.30 8.51 -5.50
N TRP A 106 -5.41 7.34 -4.86
CA TRP A 106 -4.28 6.58 -4.37
C TRP A 106 -3.33 6.17 -5.50
N TRP A 107 -3.86 5.64 -6.60
CA TRP A 107 -3.06 5.27 -7.76
C TRP A 107 -2.36 6.47 -8.41
N LEU A 108 -3.05 7.60 -8.54
CA LEU A 108 -2.46 8.83 -9.05
C LEU A 108 -1.36 9.36 -8.12
N ALA A 109 -1.59 9.35 -6.80
CA ALA A 109 -0.60 9.72 -5.80
C ALA A 109 0.62 8.80 -5.85
N MET A 110 0.42 7.48 -5.92
CA MET A 110 1.50 6.50 -6.08
C MET A 110 2.28 6.73 -7.38
N GLY A 111 1.62 7.04 -8.50
CA GLY A 111 2.28 7.35 -9.77
C GLY A 111 3.19 8.58 -9.68
N MET A 112 2.68 9.70 -9.15
CA MET A 112 3.46 10.93 -9.01
C MET A 112 4.59 10.79 -7.99
N CYS A 113 4.28 10.31 -6.79
CA CYS A 113 5.26 10.11 -5.72
C CYS A 113 6.28 9.03 -6.10
N GLY A 114 5.86 7.99 -6.81
CA GLY A 114 6.72 6.89 -7.25
C GLY A 114 7.78 7.33 -8.23
N ILE A 115 7.42 8.14 -9.23
CA ILE A 115 8.41 8.70 -10.18
C ILE A 115 9.42 9.57 -9.45
N ALA A 116 8.95 10.47 -8.58
CA ALA A 116 9.82 11.35 -7.79
C ALA A 116 10.73 10.55 -6.86
N TRP A 117 10.20 9.52 -6.21
CA TRP A 117 10.93 8.66 -5.28
C TRP A 117 12.00 7.83 -6.00
N ILE A 118 11.68 7.21 -7.14
CA ILE A 118 12.65 6.45 -7.93
C ILE A 118 13.77 7.37 -8.43
N ALA A 119 13.45 8.57 -8.93
CA ALA A 119 14.44 9.54 -9.38
C ALA A 119 15.34 10.04 -8.24
N TRP A 120 14.78 10.26 -7.06
CA TRP A 120 15.52 10.66 -5.87
C TRP A 120 16.42 9.53 -5.36
N TRP A 121 15.84 8.34 -5.19
CA TRP A 121 16.51 7.19 -4.61
C TRP A 121 17.69 6.73 -5.47
N THR A 122 17.53 6.68 -6.80
CA THR A 122 18.61 6.31 -7.71
C THR A 122 19.82 7.26 -7.66
N ARG A 123 19.61 8.53 -7.28
CA ARG A 123 20.68 9.52 -7.12
C ARG A 123 21.39 9.44 -5.76
N PHE A 124 20.62 9.23 -4.69
CA PHE A 124 21.12 9.31 -3.32
C PHE A 124 21.16 7.96 -2.58
N ASP A 125 21.12 6.84 -3.30
CA ASP A 125 21.06 5.49 -2.71
C ASP A 125 22.22 5.25 -1.72
N PRO A 126 21.94 5.21 -0.40
CA PRO A 126 22.97 5.06 0.63
C PRO A 126 23.63 3.67 0.59
N GLN A 127 22.93 2.69 0.01
CA GLN A 127 23.32 1.28 -0.02
C GLN A 127 23.85 0.85 -1.41
N ARG A 128 24.12 1.81 -2.31
CA ARG A 128 24.56 1.56 -3.69
C ARG A 128 25.82 0.70 -3.81
N LYS A 129 26.69 0.73 -2.79
CA LYS A 129 27.96 -0.03 -2.74
C LYS A 129 27.78 -1.49 -2.30
N SER A 130 26.61 -1.88 -1.80
CA SER A 130 26.33 -3.25 -1.37
C SER A 130 25.78 -4.08 -2.54
N PRO A 131 26.48 -5.16 -2.97
CA PRO A 131 26.07 -5.96 -4.13
C PRO A 131 24.72 -6.67 -3.94
N ALA A 132 24.26 -6.86 -2.69
CA ALA A 132 22.98 -7.47 -2.37
C ALA A 132 21.74 -6.60 -2.67
N TYR A 133 21.92 -5.27 -2.80
CA TYR A 133 20.81 -4.30 -2.90
C TYR A 133 20.86 -3.41 -4.15
N ALA A 134 21.84 -3.64 -5.03
CA ALA A 134 22.06 -2.83 -6.22
C ALA A 134 20.81 -2.77 -7.11
N GLY A 135 20.26 -1.56 -7.26
CA GLY A 135 19.15 -1.27 -8.17
C GLY A 135 17.74 -1.51 -7.60
N LYS A 136 17.60 -1.96 -6.35
CA LYS A 136 16.28 -2.10 -5.69
C LYS A 136 15.90 -0.82 -4.97
N VAL A 137 14.76 -0.23 -5.37
CA VAL A 137 14.17 0.95 -4.73
C VAL A 137 13.09 0.49 -3.74
N PRO A 138 13.07 1.01 -2.50
CA PRO A 138 12.03 0.64 -1.53
C PRO A 138 10.72 1.35 -1.91
N TYR A 139 9.70 0.62 -2.36
CA TYR A 139 8.46 1.26 -2.84
C TYR A 139 7.35 1.30 -1.79
N ALA A 140 7.46 0.53 -0.70
CA ALA A 140 6.47 0.52 0.38
C ALA A 140 6.16 1.92 0.98
N PRO A 141 7.13 2.84 1.15
CA PRO A 141 6.85 4.20 1.60
C PRO A 141 5.94 4.99 0.66
N VAL A 142 6.10 4.80 -0.66
CA VAL A 142 5.26 5.47 -1.68
C VAL A 142 3.83 4.96 -1.59
N ILE A 143 3.65 3.65 -1.44
CA ILE A 143 2.34 3.01 -1.26
C ILE A 143 1.64 3.59 -0.02
N LEU A 144 2.35 3.69 1.10
CA LEU A 144 1.83 4.24 2.35
C LEU A 144 1.45 5.72 2.23
N VAL A 145 2.34 6.56 1.71
CA VAL A 145 2.09 8.00 1.57
C VAL A 145 0.90 8.24 0.64
N GLY A 146 0.84 7.52 -0.47
CA GLY A 146 -0.32 7.58 -1.36
C GLY A 146 -1.62 7.18 -0.65
N ALA A 147 -1.58 6.13 0.18
CA ALA A 147 -2.77 5.66 0.89
C ALA A 147 -3.24 6.69 1.92
N ALA A 148 -2.31 7.31 2.65
CA ALA A 148 -2.63 8.38 3.59
C ALA A 148 -3.28 9.58 2.88
N VAL A 149 -2.73 10.02 1.74
CA VAL A 149 -3.31 11.10 0.92
C VAL A 149 -4.73 10.73 0.46
N ALA A 150 -4.91 9.52 -0.06
CA ALA A 150 -6.21 9.07 -0.55
C ALA A 150 -7.27 8.98 0.55
N ILE A 151 -6.89 8.51 1.75
CA ILE A 151 -7.79 8.45 2.91
C ILE A 151 -8.17 9.86 3.37
N VAL A 152 -7.21 10.79 3.46
CA VAL A 152 -7.51 12.18 3.83
C VAL A 152 -8.46 12.82 2.82
N VAL A 153 -8.20 12.64 1.52
CA VAL A 153 -9.07 13.15 0.45
C VAL A 153 -10.45 12.50 0.50
N GLY A 154 -10.53 11.18 0.69
CA GLY A 154 -11.79 10.43 0.77
C GLY A 154 -12.63 10.71 2.01
N VAL A 155 -12.06 11.34 3.04
CA VAL A 155 -12.80 11.83 4.22
C VAL A 155 -13.34 13.24 4.00
N VAL A 156 -12.72 14.02 3.12
CA VAL A 156 -13.07 15.43 2.84
C VAL A 156 -14.09 15.56 1.70
N LEU A 157 -14.04 14.64 0.72
CA LEU A 157 -15.02 14.54 -0.38
C LEU A 157 -16.31 13.85 0.06
#